data_AF-A0A957STS6-F1
#
_entry.id   AF-A0A957STS6-F1
#
_cell.length_a   1.000
_cell.length_b   1.000
_cell.length_c   1.000
_cell.angle_alpha   90.00
_cell.angle_beta   90.00
_cell.angle_gamma   90.00
#
_symmetry.space_group_name_H-M   'P 1'
#
loop_
_entity.id
_entity.type
_entity.pdbx_description
1 polymer ?
#
loop_
_entity_poly.entity_id
_entity_poly.type
_entity_poly.pdbx_seq_one_letter_code
_entity_poly.pdbx_strand_id
1 'polypeptide(L)'
;MLNLEEIWGQVLNRLQLDMPKASYETWARDTQALSLEKNVLTVCARNAYARDWLGSRMTAIIQNILKGILDHTVSVRFVSRENPVEEDEAEETISDEEGELNIEPVGWLDYDRIVQPHKQVVVKGYLRRLGMEIGPKAIWLYVGFHQAAWRAQEQNPSGIKTLHSQDVMRFSGLSNGAFWRLLKHTVVQRHLQGLVQRAEAQDTRRFRRGRDGRPHRAPIRYQVFMTPRLTRADSLAIHTRIKSMLVENQDVHKTLQNLLAVGDVMDLVAPFEPPFIPPPLHTVMDIVRLEAGEAHTPELEKLAQQLHRRIISALGDIHIPHYFITETIRHYNLTPAQAWLITVARDMAFINSRTGERRDLVTFKRGYLEMAELIGSGRYKTVQAWLNPHWNTQRGGNLSRFLMEMPMPDSNPDIDLRVESMPRAFRVLLEEPLDANGGIRLDANGSHMADANGSISWTQMGALVDANGSHMVDANGSALN
;
A
#
# COMPACT_ATOMS: atom_id res chain seq x y z
N MET A 1 -31.34 22.67 -56.26
CA MET A 1 -31.28 22.70 -54.79
C MET A 1 -30.70 21.37 -54.36
N LEU A 2 -29.61 21.36 -53.58
CA LEU A 2 -28.96 20.13 -53.13
C LEU A 2 -29.90 19.33 -52.24
N ASN A 3 -30.02 18.03 -52.47
CA ASN A 3 -30.81 17.15 -51.62
C ASN A 3 -30.06 16.86 -50.31
N LEU A 4 -30.79 16.55 -49.22
CA LEU A 4 -30.22 16.33 -47.88
C LEU A 4 -29.14 15.23 -47.87
N GLU A 5 -29.38 14.15 -48.62
CA GLU A 5 -28.43 13.04 -48.77
C GLU A 5 -27.17 13.47 -49.54
N GLU A 6 -27.28 14.37 -50.51
CA GLU A 6 -26.14 14.90 -51.26
C GLU A 6 -25.28 15.82 -50.39
N ILE A 7 -25.90 16.66 -49.56
CA ILE A 7 -25.21 17.52 -48.59
C ILE A 7 -24.43 16.65 -47.61
N TRP A 8 -25.07 15.63 -47.02
CA TRP A 8 -24.39 14.74 -46.08
C TRP A 8 -23.30 13.89 -46.74
N GLY A 9 -23.51 13.45 -47.98
CA GLY A 9 -22.50 12.74 -48.77
C GLY A 9 -21.23 13.57 -48.99
N GLN A 10 -21.37 14.87 -49.24
CA GLN A 10 -20.22 15.79 -49.34
C GLN A 10 -19.49 15.96 -48.01
N VAL A 11 -20.24 16.06 -46.91
CA VAL A 11 -19.66 16.09 -45.56
C VAL A 11 -18.87 14.83 -45.27
N LEU A 12 -19.40 13.64 -45.58
CA LEU A 12 -18.72 12.36 -45.37
C LEU A 12 -17.44 12.24 -46.20
N ASN A 13 -17.46 12.66 -47.46
CA ASN A 13 -16.26 12.67 -48.31
C ASN A 13 -15.17 13.58 -47.74
N ARG A 14 -15.56 14.75 -47.21
CA ARG A 14 -14.61 15.68 -46.60
C ARG A 14 -14.05 15.13 -45.29
N LEU A 15 -14.90 14.54 -44.45
CA LEU A 15 -14.47 13.88 -43.22
C LEU A 15 -13.49 12.74 -43.49
N GLN A 16 -13.69 11.96 -44.57
CA GLN A 16 -12.78 10.88 -44.94
C GLN A 16 -11.34 11.37 -45.22
N LEU A 17 -11.19 12.60 -45.72
CA LEU A 17 -9.88 13.21 -45.97
C LEU A 17 -9.27 13.83 -44.70
N ASP A 18 -10.10 14.38 -43.83
CA ASP A 18 -9.66 15.11 -42.64
C ASP A 18 -9.44 14.19 -41.41
N MET A 19 -9.64 12.87 -41.54
CA MET A 19 -9.46 11.91 -40.44
C MET A 19 -8.80 10.58 -40.86
N PRO A 20 -8.15 9.85 -39.92
CA PRO A 20 -7.61 8.52 -40.20
C PRO A 20 -8.69 7.52 -40.64
N LYS A 21 -8.37 6.67 -41.63
CA LYS A 21 -9.30 5.69 -42.23
C LYS A 21 -10.04 4.83 -41.20
N ALA A 22 -9.35 4.33 -40.18
CA ALA A 22 -9.95 3.50 -39.13
C ALA A 22 -10.99 4.26 -38.30
N SER A 23 -10.76 5.55 -38.01
CA SER A 23 -11.70 6.39 -37.30
C SER A 23 -12.93 6.72 -38.16
N TYR A 24 -12.73 6.95 -39.46
CA TYR A 24 -13.83 7.19 -40.40
C TYR A 24 -14.76 5.98 -40.50
N GLU A 25 -14.18 4.80 -40.73
CA GLU A 25 -14.92 3.54 -40.84
C GLU A 25 -15.69 3.19 -39.56
N THR A 26 -15.15 3.55 -38.40
CA THR A 26 -15.77 3.24 -37.11
C THR A 26 -16.88 4.22 -36.74
N TRP A 27 -16.68 5.53 -36.97
CA TRP A 27 -17.54 6.55 -36.35
C TRP A 27 -18.44 7.30 -37.34
N ALA A 28 -17.99 7.55 -38.57
CA ALA A 28 -18.66 8.45 -39.50
C ALA A 28 -19.34 7.73 -40.68
N ARG A 29 -18.75 6.62 -41.17
CA ARG A 29 -19.14 5.95 -42.43
C ARG A 29 -20.63 5.61 -42.53
N ASP A 30 -21.22 5.09 -41.46
CA ASP A 30 -22.60 4.58 -41.46
C ASP A 30 -23.62 5.60 -40.92
N THR A 31 -23.26 6.89 -40.86
CA THR A 31 -24.17 7.95 -40.41
C THR A 31 -25.06 8.46 -41.53
N GLN A 32 -26.28 8.88 -41.19
CA GLN A 32 -27.26 9.36 -42.17
C GLN A 32 -27.94 10.63 -41.68
N ALA A 33 -28.07 11.65 -42.53
CA ALA A 33 -28.85 12.83 -42.21
C ALA A 33 -30.35 12.50 -42.22
N LEU A 34 -31.06 12.87 -41.15
CA LEU A 34 -32.50 12.62 -40.97
C LEU A 34 -33.34 13.83 -41.35
N SER A 35 -32.94 15.03 -40.93
CA SER A 35 -33.68 16.27 -41.21
C SER A 35 -32.78 17.50 -41.14
N LEU A 36 -33.17 18.57 -41.82
CA LEU A 36 -32.55 19.90 -41.73
C LEU A 36 -33.67 20.92 -41.53
N GLU A 37 -33.89 21.34 -40.29
CA GLU A 37 -34.95 22.28 -39.92
C GLU A 37 -34.40 23.38 -39.02
N LYS A 38 -34.84 24.63 -39.23
CA LYS A 38 -34.43 25.80 -38.41
C LYS A 38 -32.90 25.91 -38.22
N ASN A 39 -32.13 25.67 -39.28
CA ASN A 39 -30.65 25.63 -39.27
C ASN A 39 -30.06 24.58 -38.31
N VAL A 40 -30.77 23.49 -38.03
CA VAL A 40 -30.27 22.33 -37.28
C VAL A 40 -30.34 21.09 -38.16
N LEU A 41 -29.17 20.53 -38.51
CA LEU A 41 -29.04 19.25 -39.18
C LEU A 41 -29.07 18.13 -38.15
N THR A 42 -30.06 17.24 -38.22
CA THR A 42 -30.14 16.04 -37.37
C THR A 42 -29.51 14.87 -38.10
N VAL A 43 -28.50 14.24 -37.50
CA VAL A 43 -27.76 13.11 -38.07
C VAL A 43 -27.93 11.88 -37.19
N CYS A 44 -28.37 10.77 -37.78
CA CYS A 44 -28.42 9.48 -37.14
C CYS A 44 -27.05 8.82 -37.15
N ALA A 45 -26.54 8.51 -35.97
CA ALA A 45 -25.41 7.63 -35.78
C ALA A 45 -25.88 6.18 -35.55
N ARG A 46 -24.97 5.22 -35.80
CA ARG A 46 -25.26 3.79 -35.69
C ARG A 46 -25.56 3.32 -34.25
N ASN A 47 -25.02 3.99 -33.23
CA ASN A 47 -25.24 3.73 -31.80
C ASN A 47 -24.89 4.97 -30.96
N ALA A 48 -25.19 4.94 -29.66
CA ALA A 48 -24.94 6.05 -28.73
C ALA A 48 -23.46 6.44 -28.64
N TYR A 49 -22.54 5.47 -28.65
CA TYR A 49 -21.10 5.75 -28.64
C TYR A 49 -20.65 6.57 -29.86
N ALA A 50 -21.17 6.25 -31.05
CA ALA A 50 -20.86 7.01 -32.26
C ALA A 50 -21.49 8.41 -32.23
N ARG A 51 -22.71 8.55 -31.69
CA ARG A 51 -23.37 9.85 -31.47
C ARG A 51 -22.50 10.76 -30.60
N ASP A 52 -22.03 10.25 -29.46
CA ASP A 52 -21.28 11.04 -28.46
C ASP A 52 -19.88 11.37 -28.95
N TRP A 53 -19.23 10.46 -29.66
CA TRP A 53 -17.92 10.71 -30.28
C TRP A 53 -18.01 11.79 -31.37
N LEU A 54 -19.02 11.72 -32.24
CA LEU A 54 -19.24 12.74 -33.28
C LEU A 54 -19.61 14.10 -32.66
N GLY A 55 -20.45 14.09 -31.62
CA GLY A 55 -20.87 15.28 -30.87
C GLY A 55 -19.72 15.99 -30.17
N SER A 56 -18.86 15.25 -29.47
CA SER A 56 -17.76 15.83 -28.68
C SER A 56 -16.62 16.36 -29.55
N ARG A 57 -16.28 15.67 -30.63
CA ARG A 57 -15.04 15.95 -31.37
C ARG A 57 -15.25 16.49 -32.77
N MET A 58 -16.37 16.18 -33.40
CA MET A 58 -16.58 16.41 -34.83
C MET A 58 -17.61 17.48 -35.14
N THR A 59 -18.40 17.93 -34.15
CA THR A 59 -19.37 19.02 -34.29
C THR A 59 -18.79 20.26 -34.95
N ALA A 60 -17.68 20.80 -34.41
CA ALA A 60 -17.08 22.03 -34.96
C ALA A 60 -16.57 21.85 -36.39
N ILE A 61 -15.98 20.69 -36.70
CA ILE A 61 -15.47 20.37 -38.04
C ILE A 61 -16.65 20.26 -39.02
N ILE A 62 -17.69 19.51 -38.65
CA ILE A 62 -18.87 19.31 -39.50
C ILE A 62 -19.63 20.63 -39.71
N GLN A 63 -19.79 21.46 -38.68
CA GLN A 63 -20.40 22.79 -38.80
C GLN A 63 -19.59 23.70 -39.74
N ASN A 64 -18.26 23.66 -39.68
CA ASN A 64 -17.41 24.42 -40.61
C ASN A 64 -17.55 23.93 -42.06
N ILE A 65 -17.61 22.61 -42.27
CA ILE A 65 -17.84 22.02 -43.60
C ILE A 65 -19.23 22.43 -44.12
N LEU A 66 -20.27 22.32 -43.29
CA LEU A 66 -21.64 22.70 -43.64
C LEU A 66 -21.76 24.19 -43.94
N LYS A 67 -21.06 25.05 -43.20
CA LYS A 67 -20.99 26.49 -43.49
C LYS A 67 -20.39 26.75 -44.87
N GLY A 68 -19.37 25.98 -45.27
CA GLY A 68 -18.78 26.07 -46.61
C GLY A 68 -19.71 25.58 -47.73
N ILE A 69 -20.57 24.59 -47.47
CA ILE A 69 -21.50 24.03 -48.45
C ILE A 69 -22.79 24.86 -48.59
N LEU A 70 -23.31 25.37 -47.46
CA LEU A 70 -24.63 26.01 -47.38
C LEU A 70 -24.56 27.55 -47.27
N ASP A 71 -23.36 28.11 -47.14
CA ASP A 71 -23.09 29.56 -47.03
C ASP A 71 -23.80 30.28 -45.85
N HIS A 72 -24.21 29.51 -44.84
CA HIS A 72 -24.72 30.03 -43.57
C HIS A 72 -24.43 29.03 -42.44
N THR A 73 -24.56 29.49 -41.19
CA THR A 73 -24.27 28.65 -40.01
C THR A 73 -25.39 27.65 -39.75
N VAL A 74 -25.04 26.36 -39.80
CA VAL A 74 -25.94 25.25 -39.49
C VAL A 74 -25.40 24.50 -38.28
N SER A 75 -26.22 24.39 -37.23
CA SER A 75 -25.94 23.56 -36.06
C SER A 75 -26.17 22.09 -36.39
N VAL A 76 -25.46 21.18 -35.72
CA VAL A 76 -25.57 19.75 -35.98
C VAL A 76 -25.95 19.05 -34.68
N ARG A 77 -26.94 18.18 -34.76
CA ARG A 77 -27.41 17.35 -33.65
C ARG A 77 -27.30 15.89 -34.05
N PHE A 78 -26.68 15.07 -33.21
CA PHE A 78 -26.59 13.63 -33.45
C PHE A 78 -27.64 12.89 -32.64
N VAL A 79 -28.29 11.90 -33.25
CA VAL A 79 -29.27 10.99 -32.61
C VAL A 79 -28.91 9.54 -32.90
N SER A 80 -29.35 8.58 -32.09
CA SER A 80 -29.13 7.14 -32.31
C SER A 80 -30.43 6.46 -32.78
N ARG A 81 -30.30 5.40 -33.60
CA ARG A 81 -31.44 4.58 -34.06
C ARG A 81 -31.95 3.69 -32.91
N GLU A 82 -33.20 3.94 -32.49
CA GLU A 82 -34.09 3.14 -31.60
C GLU A 82 -33.74 3.02 -30.10
N ASN A 83 -34.69 3.05 -29.14
CA ASN A 83 -36.08 3.57 -29.06
C ASN A 83 -36.61 3.48 -27.57
N PRO A 84 -37.82 3.95 -27.18
CA PRO A 84 -38.01 5.08 -26.25
C PRO A 84 -38.89 4.77 -25.00
N VAL A 85 -38.98 5.72 -24.04
CA VAL A 85 -40.16 6.25 -23.27
C VAL A 85 -39.57 7.38 -22.38
N GLU A 86 -39.72 8.67 -22.73
CA GLU A 86 -40.75 9.65 -22.23
C GLU A 86 -40.82 9.74 -20.69
N GLU A 87 -40.98 10.88 -20.00
CA GLU A 87 -40.85 12.33 -20.20
C GLU A 87 -41.05 12.91 -18.76
N ASP A 88 -40.35 14.01 -18.45
CA ASP A 88 -40.60 15.03 -17.43
C ASP A 88 -41.02 14.68 -15.97
N GLU A 89 -40.18 15.08 -15.00
CA GLU A 89 -40.62 15.93 -13.88
C GLU A 89 -39.43 16.55 -13.12
N ALA A 90 -39.69 17.73 -12.55
CA ALA A 90 -38.75 18.74 -12.07
C ALA A 90 -38.12 18.44 -10.69
N GLU A 91 -36.99 19.12 -10.45
CA GLU A 91 -36.42 19.54 -9.15
C GLU A 91 -36.60 18.61 -7.94
N GLU A 92 -35.58 17.82 -7.60
CA GLU A 92 -34.81 17.93 -6.34
C GLU A 92 -33.77 16.81 -6.25
N THR A 93 -32.69 17.11 -5.52
CA THR A 93 -31.51 16.28 -5.18
C THR A 93 -30.44 16.18 -6.28
N ILE A 94 -29.25 16.70 -5.95
CA ILE A 94 -27.99 16.23 -6.52
C ILE A 94 -27.91 14.74 -6.14
N SER A 95 -28.37 13.86 -7.03
CA SER A 95 -28.06 12.44 -6.92
C SER A 95 -26.64 12.29 -7.43
N ASP A 96 -25.73 12.00 -6.50
CA ASP A 96 -24.37 11.54 -6.75
C ASP A 96 -24.37 10.22 -7.54
N GLU A 97 -24.64 10.30 -8.84
CA GLU A 97 -24.34 9.25 -9.81
C GLU A 97 -23.47 9.87 -10.91
N GLU A 98 -22.29 10.38 -10.53
CA GLU A 98 -21.17 10.35 -11.47
C GLU A 98 -20.94 8.88 -11.82
N GLY A 99 -21.50 8.46 -12.95
CA GLY A 99 -21.48 7.09 -13.43
C GLY A 99 -20.06 6.52 -13.43
N GLU A 100 -19.95 5.23 -13.08
CA GLU A 100 -18.69 4.49 -13.04
C GLU A 100 -17.79 4.82 -14.23
N LEU A 101 -16.70 5.54 -13.96
CA LEU A 101 -15.66 5.81 -14.95
C LEU A 101 -14.88 4.52 -15.20
N ASN A 102 -15.13 3.90 -16.36
CA ASN A 102 -14.33 2.77 -16.82
C ASN A 102 -12.99 3.29 -17.39
N ILE A 103 -12.01 3.47 -16.52
CA ILE A 103 -10.65 3.81 -16.90
C ILE A 103 -9.90 2.51 -17.20
N GLU A 104 -9.58 2.26 -18.47
CA GLU A 104 -8.67 1.19 -18.87
C GLU A 104 -7.23 1.74 -18.91
N PRO A 105 -6.33 1.29 -18.02
CA PRO A 105 -4.93 1.68 -18.09
C PRO A 105 -4.26 0.99 -19.30
N VAL A 106 -3.82 1.78 -20.29
CA VAL A 106 -3.12 1.31 -21.49
C VAL A 106 -1.61 1.59 -21.37
N GLY A 107 -0.77 0.67 -21.86
CA GLY A 107 0.67 0.89 -21.95
C GLY A 107 1.48 0.52 -20.70
N TRP A 108 1.18 -0.63 -20.08
CA TRP A 108 1.98 -1.16 -18.97
C TRP A 108 3.36 -1.65 -19.42
N LEU A 109 4.39 -1.33 -18.63
CA LEU A 109 5.68 -2.03 -18.72
C LEU A 109 5.51 -3.47 -18.27
N ASP A 110 6.31 -4.40 -18.81
CA ASP A 110 6.27 -5.81 -18.39
C ASP A 110 6.53 -5.97 -16.89
N TYR A 111 7.39 -5.12 -16.31
CA TYR A 111 7.59 -5.03 -14.86
C TYR A 111 6.26 -4.79 -14.12
N ASP A 112 5.48 -3.79 -14.51
CA ASP A 112 4.24 -3.42 -13.82
C ASP A 112 3.14 -4.47 -13.98
N ARG A 113 3.10 -5.17 -15.12
CA ARG A 113 2.17 -6.28 -15.37
C ARG A 113 2.44 -7.45 -14.41
N ILE A 114 3.71 -7.74 -14.17
CA ILE A 114 4.18 -8.86 -13.34
C ILE A 114 4.11 -8.51 -11.86
N VAL A 115 4.78 -7.42 -11.47
CA VAL A 115 4.98 -7.03 -10.08
C VAL A 115 3.74 -6.37 -9.50
N GLN A 116 2.99 -5.63 -10.33
CA GLN A 116 1.82 -4.83 -9.93
C GLN A 116 2.17 -3.99 -8.69
N PRO A 117 3.15 -3.06 -8.80
CA PRO A 117 3.77 -2.40 -7.65
C PRO A 117 2.79 -1.60 -6.78
N HIS A 118 1.63 -1.22 -7.32
CA HIS A 118 0.53 -0.58 -6.58
C HIS A 118 -0.19 -1.53 -5.60
N LYS A 119 -0.08 -2.86 -5.78
CA LYS A 119 -0.67 -3.84 -4.85
C LYS A 119 0.26 -4.07 -3.68
N GLN A 120 -0.04 -3.45 -2.54
CA GLN A 120 0.82 -3.44 -1.38
C GLN A 120 0.04 -3.77 -0.09
N VAL A 121 0.73 -4.35 0.87
CA VAL A 121 0.30 -4.37 2.27
C VAL A 121 0.92 -3.16 2.96
N VAL A 122 0.08 -2.29 3.52
CA VAL A 122 0.52 -1.09 4.25
C VAL A 122 0.35 -1.32 5.75
N VAL A 123 1.43 -1.14 6.51
CA VAL A 123 1.46 -1.28 7.97
C VAL A 123 2.27 -0.13 8.58
N LYS A 124 2.04 0.22 9.85
CA LYS A 124 2.78 1.33 10.48
C LYS A 124 4.28 1.04 10.61
N GLY A 125 5.12 2.04 10.32
CA GLY A 125 6.58 2.05 10.50
C GLY A 125 7.03 1.66 11.90
N TYR A 126 6.17 1.89 12.90
CA TYR A 126 6.37 1.44 14.28
C TYR A 126 6.56 -0.07 14.41
N LEU A 127 6.11 -0.88 13.44
CA LEU A 127 6.39 -2.31 13.41
C LEU A 127 7.89 -2.62 13.41
N ARG A 128 8.77 -1.70 12.96
CA ARG A 128 10.23 -1.84 13.11
C ARG A 128 10.64 -2.04 14.56
N ARG A 129 10.11 -1.23 15.47
CA ARG A 129 10.35 -1.33 16.92
C ARG A 129 9.73 -2.59 17.49
N LEU A 130 8.48 -2.90 17.13
CA LEU A 130 7.84 -4.15 17.54
C LEU A 130 8.62 -5.38 17.08
N GLY A 131 9.18 -5.36 15.87
CA GLY A 131 9.95 -6.46 15.30
C GLY A 131 11.16 -6.85 16.16
N MET A 132 11.78 -5.88 16.84
CA MET A 132 12.86 -6.12 17.79
C MET A 132 12.40 -6.92 19.03
N GLU A 133 11.15 -6.74 19.46
CA GLU A 133 10.55 -7.45 20.61
C GLU A 133 9.95 -8.80 20.21
N ILE A 134 9.11 -8.81 19.18
CA ILE A 134 8.26 -9.97 18.86
C ILE A 134 8.90 -10.92 17.84
N GLY A 135 9.90 -10.43 17.13
CA GLY A 135 10.64 -11.16 16.11
C GLY A 135 9.89 -11.29 14.77
N PRO A 136 10.62 -11.57 13.68
CA PRO A 136 10.09 -11.59 12.32
C PRO A 136 8.94 -12.58 12.09
N LYS A 137 8.96 -13.74 12.76
CA LYS A 137 7.91 -14.77 12.59
C LYS A 137 6.54 -14.28 13.07
N ALA A 138 6.51 -13.51 14.16
CA ALA A 138 5.27 -12.93 14.67
C ALA A 138 4.83 -11.74 13.80
N ILE A 139 5.78 -10.89 13.37
CA ILE A 139 5.50 -9.79 12.42
C ILE A 139 4.83 -10.32 11.15
N TRP A 140 5.39 -11.35 10.53
CA TRP A 140 4.84 -11.91 9.30
C TRP A 140 3.47 -12.56 9.48
N LEU A 141 3.19 -13.17 10.64
CA LEU A 141 1.82 -13.60 10.97
C LEU A 141 0.89 -12.39 11.10
N TYR A 142 1.30 -11.33 11.80
CA TYR A 142 0.51 -10.11 11.94
C TYR A 142 0.20 -9.48 10.58
N VAL A 143 1.20 -9.31 9.70
CA VAL A 143 1.04 -8.78 8.33
C VAL A 143 0.00 -9.62 7.56
N GLY A 144 0.07 -10.95 7.64
CA GLY A 144 -0.89 -11.83 7.00
C GLY A 144 -2.33 -11.65 7.52
N PHE A 145 -2.51 -11.57 8.84
CA PHE A 145 -3.82 -11.34 9.46
C PHE A 145 -4.35 -9.94 9.18
N HIS A 146 -3.49 -8.93 9.24
CA HIS A 146 -3.81 -7.54 8.95
C HIS A 146 -4.33 -7.40 7.53
N GLN A 147 -3.61 -7.94 6.54
CA GLN A 147 -4.03 -7.89 5.14
C GLN A 147 -5.33 -8.67 4.90
N ALA A 148 -5.47 -9.85 5.49
CA ALA A 148 -6.69 -10.63 5.35
C ALA A 148 -7.91 -9.90 5.98
N ALA A 149 -7.74 -9.27 7.14
CA ALA A 149 -8.79 -8.49 7.80
C ALA A 149 -9.16 -7.22 7.02
N TRP A 150 -8.17 -6.50 6.48
CA TRP A 150 -8.38 -5.31 5.64
C TRP A 150 -9.18 -5.65 4.38
N ARG A 151 -8.75 -6.68 3.63
CA ARG A 151 -9.49 -7.16 2.45
C ARG A 151 -10.89 -7.66 2.78
N ALA A 152 -11.06 -8.24 3.96
CA ALA A 152 -12.39 -8.61 4.43
C ALA A 152 -13.24 -7.34 4.55
N GLN A 153 -12.74 -6.30 5.23
CA GLN A 153 -13.43 -5.02 5.50
C GLN A 153 -14.00 -4.37 4.25
N GLU A 154 -13.19 -4.21 3.20
CA GLU A 154 -13.62 -3.62 1.91
C GLU A 154 -14.87 -4.27 1.32
N GLN A 155 -15.01 -5.59 1.44
CA GLN A 155 -16.11 -6.33 0.83
C GLN A 155 -17.44 -6.18 1.57
N ASN A 156 -17.45 -5.84 2.88
CA ASN A 156 -18.70 -5.72 3.66
C ASN A 156 -18.50 -5.02 5.02
N PRO A 157 -18.76 -3.71 5.18
CA PRO A 157 -18.35 -2.95 6.38
C PRO A 157 -18.86 -3.46 7.75
N SER A 158 -19.90 -4.30 7.81
CA SER A 158 -20.53 -4.74 9.07
C SER A 158 -20.49 -6.26 9.30
N GLY A 159 -19.98 -6.68 10.47
CA GLY A 159 -20.12 -8.06 10.99
C GLY A 159 -18.83 -8.90 11.12
N ILE A 160 -18.95 -10.03 11.84
CA ILE A 160 -17.88 -11.03 12.00
C ILE A 160 -17.71 -11.79 10.68
N LYS A 161 -16.51 -11.75 10.10
CA LYS A 161 -16.23 -12.40 8.82
C LYS A 161 -15.50 -13.73 8.97
N THR A 162 -15.95 -14.71 8.21
CA THR A 162 -15.25 -15.98 8.05
C THR A 162 -14.23 -15.85 6.92
N LEU A 163 -12.96 -15.78 7.28
CA LEU A 163 -11.84 -15.81 6.32
C LEU A 163 -11.29 -17.22 6.19
N HIS A 164 -10.81 -17.57 5.00
CA HIS A 164 -10.11 -18.82 4.82
C HIS A 164 -8.69 -18.69 5.38
N SER A 165 -8.18 -19.73 6.04
CA SER A 165 -6.82 -19.71 6.59
C SER A 165 -5.75 -19.48 5.52
N GLN A 166 -6.03 -19.85 4.27
CA GLN A 166 -5.16 -19.58 3.14
C GLN A 166 -5.04 -18.08 2.83
N ASP A 167 -6.07 -17.27 3.10
CA ASP A 167 -6.02 -15.82 2.85
C ASP A 167 -5.00 -15.15 3.77
N VAL A 168 -4.97 -15.55 5.04
CA VAL A 168 -3.98 -15.11 6.03
C VAL A 168 -2.58 -15.63 5.65
N MET A 169 -2.49 -16.93 5.35
CA MET A 169 -1.21 -17.58 5.04
C MET A 169 -0.56 -16.97 3.79
N ARG A 170 -1.34 -16.64 2.76
CA ARG A 170 -0.88 -16.04 1.50
C ARG A 170 -0.04 -14.78 1.73
N PHE A 171 -0.46 -13.92 2.65
CA PHE A 171 0.22 -12.65 2.96
C PHE A 171 1.16 -12.73 4.17
N SER A 172 1.35 -13.92 4.74
CA SER A 172 2.30 -14.11 5.83
C SER A 172 3.73 -14.37 5.36
N GLY A 173 3.97 -14.65 4.07
CA GLY A 173 5.29 -15.07 3.58
C GLY A 173 5.79 -16.41 4.16
N LEU A 174 4.97 -17.12 4.95
CA LEU A 174 5.32 -18.39 5.59
C LEU A 174 4.93 -19.58 4.71
N SER A 175 5.71 -20.67 4.79
CA SER A 175 5.29 -21.95 4.24
C SER A 175 4.11 -22.54 5.02
N ASN A 176 3.35 -23.43 4.40
CA ASN A 176 2.16 -24.04 5.02
C ASN A 176 2.47 -24.69 6.38
N GLY A 177 3.51 -25.53 6.45
CA GLY A 177 3.94 -26.14 7.71
C GLY A 177 4.41 -25.13 8.75
N ALA A 178 5.14 -24.08 8.33
CA ALA A 178 5.59 -23.03 9.25
C ALA A 178 4.41 -22.21 9.81
N PHE A 179 3.45 -21.86 8.97
CA PHE A 179 2.24 -21.13 9.34
C PHE A 179 1.48 -21.84 10.46
N TRP A 180 1.08 -23.10 10.25
CA TRP A 180 0.30 -23.85 11.25
C TRP A 180 1.08 -24.14 12.53
N ARG A 181 2.39 -24.40 12.42
CA ARG A 181 3.25 -24.61 13.58
C ARG A 181 3.36 -23.33 14.42
N LEU A 182 3.54 -22.17 13.78
CA LEU A 182 3.67 -20.89 14.48
C LEU A 182 2.35 -20.40 15.07
N LEU A 183 1.22 -20.64 14.38
CA LEU A 183 -0.10 -20.30 14.87
C LEU A 183 -0.46 -21.02 16.18
N LYS A 184 0.14 -22.18 16.45
CA LYS A 184 -0.04 -22.94 17.70
C LYS A 184 1.09 -22.71 18.71
N HIS A 185 2.14 -21.99 18.34
CA HIS A 185 3.33 -21.85 19.16
C HIS A 185 3.10 -20.86 20.30
N THR A 186 3.21 -21.32 21.55
CA THR A 186 2.87 -20.55 22.76
C THR A 186 3.59 -19.21 22.86
N VAL A 187 4.91 -19.17 22.59
CA VAL A 187 5.69 -17.93 22.63
C VAL A 187 5.23 -16.94 21.54
N VAL A 188 4.90 -17.44 20.34
CA VAL A 188 4.48 -16.57 19.23
C VAL A 188 3.09 -16.03 19.49
N GLN A 189 2.19 -16.83 20.07
CA GLN A 189 0.88 -16.35 20.50
C GLN A 189 0.99 -15.27 21.58
N ARG A 190 1.91 -15.41 22.55
CA ARG A 190 2.19 -14.36 23.54
C ARG A 190 2.70 -13.07 22.87
N HIS A 191 3.57 -13.20 21.88
CA HIS A 191 4.09 -12.07 21.13
C HIS A 191 3.01 -11.33 20.33
N LEU A 192 2.04 -12.07 19.80
CA LEU A 192 0.89 -11.55 19.05
C LEU A 192 -0.21 -10.95 19.92
N GLN A 193 -0.16 -11.08 21.25
CA GLN A 193 -1.14 -10.47 22.15
C GLN A 193 -1.21 -8.95 21.90
N GLY A 194 -2.43 -8.41 21.77
CA GLY A 194 -2.66 -7.01 21.37
C GLY A 194 -2.38 -6.69 19.88
N LEU A 195 -2.13 -7.71 19.05
CA LEU A 195 -1.99 -7.60 17.58
C LEU A 195 -2.94 -8.58 16.87
N VAL A 196 -2.86 -9.86 17.23
CA VAL A 196 -3.77 -10.93 16.80
C VAL A 196 -3.98 -11.88 17.98
N GLN A 197 -5.21 -12.11 18.37
CA GLN A 197 -5.51 -13.04 19.44
C GLN A 197 -6.72 -13.90 19.14
N ARG A 198 -6.73 -15.12 19.68
CA ARG A 198 -7.93 -15.95 19.62
C ARG A 198 -9.00 -15.33 20.50
N ALA A 199 -10.23 -15.22 19.98
CA ALA A 199 -11.38 -14.77 20.76
C ALA A 199 -11.83 -15.80 21.80
N GLU A 200 -11.39 -17.06 21.64
CA GLU A 200 -11.77 -18.20 22.48
C GLU A 200 -10.49 -18.89 22.98
N ALA A 201 -10.55 -19.51 24.16
CA ALA A 201 -9.44 -20.26 24.73
C ALA A 201 -9.01 -21.42 23.81
N GLN A 202 -7.75 -21.86 23.96
CA GLN A 202 -7.15 -22.81 23.03
C GLN A 202 -7.92 -24.14 22.93
N ASP A 203 -8.44 -24.59 24.08
CA ASP A 203 -9.12 -25.88 24.25
C ASP A 203 -10.64 -25.81 24.01
N THR A 204 -11.19 -24.61 23.79
CA THR A 204 -12.61 -24.44 23.50
C THR A 204 -12.96 -25.08 22.16
N ARG A 205 -13.84 -26.08 22.19
CA ARG A 205 -14.35 -26.76 20.99
C ARG A 205 -15.75 -26.26 20.70
N ARG A 206 -15.89 -25.44 19.66
CA ARG A 206 -17.19 -25.01 19.16
C ARG A 206 -17.60 -25.88 17.97
N PHE A 207 -18.87 -26.25 17.91
CA PHE A 207 -19.45 -27.01 16.82
C PHE A 207 -20.58 -26.21 16.18
N ARG A 208 -20.72 -26.31 14.86
CA ARG A 208 -21.85 -25.80 14.09
C ARG A 208 -22.54 -26.97 13.42
N ARG A 209 -23.87 -26.94 13.31
CA ARG A 209 -24.59 -27.91 12.48
C ARG A 209 -24.47 -27.49 11.01
N GLY A 210 -24.05 -28.42 10.17
CA GLY A 210 -24.04 -28.22 8.72
C GLY A 210 -25.44 -28.35 8.13
N ARG A 211 -25.57 -28.10 6.82
CA ARG A 211 -26.84 -28.28 6.08
C ARG A 211 -27.31 -29.75 6.10
N ASP A 212 -26.37 -30.66 6.30
CA ASP A 212 -26.51 -32.10 6.50
C ASP A 212 -26.88 -32.51 7.94
N GLY A 213 -27.07 -31.55 8.86
CA GLY A 213 -27.41 -31.80 10.27
C GLY A 213 -26.26 -32.35 11.12
N ARG A 214 -25.11 -32.70 10.50
CA ARG A 214 -23.94 -33.23 11.19
C ARG A 214 -23.18 -32.11 11.92
N PRO A 215 -22.60 -32.40 13.11
CA PRO A 215 -21.79 -31.43 13.83
C PRO A 215 -20.42 -31.29 13.16
N HIS A 216 -20.16 -30.12 12.59
CA HIS A 216 -18.85 -29.73 12.07
C HIS A 216 -18.15 -28.84 13.08
N ARG A 217 -16.82 -28.95 13.19
CA ARG A 217 -16.04 -28.02 14.03
C ARG A 217 -16.23 -26.60 13.50
N ALA A 218 -16.64 -25.70 14.38
CA ALA A 218 -16.79 -24.30 14.03
C ALA A 218 -15.39 -23.68 13.83
N PRO A 219 -15.26 -22.71 12.92
CA PRO A 219 -14.01 -21.99 12.73
C PRO A 219 -13.55 -21.29 14.01
N ILE A 220 -12.24 -21.30 14.23
CA ILE A 220 -11.59 -20.54 15.30
C ILE A 220 -11.72 -19.06 14.97
N ARG A 221 -12.19 -18.27 15.94
CA ARG A 221 -12.31 -16.82 15.80
C ARG A 221 -11.02 -16.14 16.27
N TYR A 222 -10.48 -15.28 15.43
CA TYR A 222 -9.37 -14.39 15.77
C TYR A 222 -9.87 -12.94 15.79
N GLN A 223 -9.42 -12.19 16.78
CA GLN A 223 -9.49 -10.73 16.82
C GLN A 223 -8.18 -10.18 16.25
N VAL A 224 -8.29 -9.31 15.26
CA VAL A 224 -7.15 -8.66 14.60
C VAL A 224 -7.21 -7.18 14.95
N PHE A 225 -6.14 -6.66 15.55
CA PHE A 225 -6.01 -5.25 15.89
C PHE A 225 -5.36 -4.52 14.72
N MET A 226 -6.14 -3.71 14.01
CA MET A 226 -5.67 -2.93 12.85
C MET A 226 -4.71 -1.79 13.28
N THR A 227 -4.80 -1.37 14.53
CA THR A 227 -3.83 -0.46 15.14
C THR A 227 -2.81 -1.27 15.93
N PRO A 228 -1.49 -1.17 15.64
CA PRO A 228 -0.48 -1.90 16.39
C PRO A 228 -0.41 -1.40 17.85
N ARG A 229 -0.18 -2.34 18.76
CA ARG A 229 0.14 -2.04 20.16
C ARG A 229 1.54 -1.41 20.29
N LEU A 230 1.81 -0.79 21.42
CA LEU A 230 3.15 -0.36 21.79
C LEU A 230 4.04 -1.57 22.15
N THR A 231 5.37 -1.41 22.00
CA THR A 231 6.30 -2.34 22.63
C THR A 231 6.13 -2.25 24.15
N ARG A 232 6.56 -3.26 24.89
CA ARG A 232 6.51 -3.23 26.36
C ARG A 232 7.36 -2.11 26.92
N ALA A 233 8.55 -1.89 26.36
CA ALA A 233 9.43 -0.81 26.76
C ALA A 233 8.79 0.57 26.51
N ASP A 234 8.22 0.78 25.34
CA ASP A 234 7.61 2.06 24.97
C ASP A 234 6.32 2.31 25.78
N SER A 235 5.48 1.29 25.96
CA SER A 235 4.29 1.40 26.83
C SER A 235 4.66 1.77 28.26
N LEU A 236 5.76 1.21 28.76
CA LEU A 236 6.24 1.45 30.11
C LEU A 236 6.83 2.85 30.28
N ALA A 237 7.58 3.31 29.28
CA ALA A 237 8.10 4.68 29.23
C ALA A 237 6.95 5.71 29.25
N ILE A 238 5.92 5.51 28.41
CA ILE A 238 4.75 6.38 28.37
C ILE A 238 3.97 6.34 29.68
N HIS A 239 3.72 5.15 30.23
CA HIS A 239 3.02 5.00 31.51
C HIS A 239 3.75 5.73 32.65
N THR A 240 5.07 5.55 32.72
CA THR A 240 5.89 6.20 33.75
C THR A 240 5.85 7.72 33.62
N ARG A 241 5.95 8.26 32.40
CA ARG A 241 5.87 9.70 32.15
C ARG A 241 4.51 10.27 32.54
N ILE A 242 3.42 9.61 32.15
CA ILE A 242 2.06 10.00 32.55
C ILE A 242 1.97 10.03 34.08
N LYS A 243 2.44 8.97 34.75
CA LYS A 243 2.39 8.86 36.21
C LYS A 243 3.20 9.96 36.90
N SER A 244 4.43 10.24 36.45
CA SER A 244 5.26 11.31 37.00
C SER A 244 4.61 12.68 36.83
N MET A 245 4.05 12.97 35.65
CA MET A 245 3.40 14.26 35.38
C MET A 245 2.07 14.43 36.11
N LEU A 246 1.36 13.33 36.41
CA LEU A 246 0.17 13.35 37.25
C LEU A 246 0.45 13.72 38.70
N VAL A 247 1.60 13.29 39.24
CA VAL A 247 2.05 13.71 40.58
C VAL A 247 2.24 15.23 40.65
N GLU A 248 2.71 15.85 39.55
CA GLU A 248 2.96 17.29 39.47
C GLU A 248 1.70 18.12 39.14
N ASN A 249 0.88 17.68 38.19
CA ASN A 249 -0.22 18.46 37.62
C ASN A 249 -1.61 18.13 38.17
N GLN A 250 -1.79 16.97 38.80
CA GLN A 250 -3.08 16.42 39.27
C GLN A 250 -4.20 16.31 38.21
N ASP A 251 -3.89 16.49 36.92
CA ASP A 251 -4.87 16.45 35.82
C ASP A 251 -4.35 15.60 34.64
N VAL A 252 -5.09 14.54 34.32
CA VAL A 252 -4.83 13.63 33.20
C VAL A 252 -4.95 14.36 31.86
N HIS A 253 -5.91 15.26 31.74
CA HIS A 253 -6.17 15.99 30.51
C HIS A 253 -4.98 16.89 30.15
N LYS A 254 -4.57 17.76 31.07
CA LYS A 254 -3.38 18.60 30.91
C LYS A 254 -2.10 17.79 30.68
N THR A 255 -1.96 16.65 31.35
CA THR A 255 -0.82 15.73 31.14
C THR A 255 -0.77 15.23 29.69
N LEU A 256 -1.89 14.76 29.14
CA LEU A 256 -1.95 14.30 27.75
C LEU A 256 -1.68 15.43 26.75
N GLN A 257 -2.18 16.64 26.99
CA GLN A 257 -1.88 17.81 26.17
C GLN A 257 -0.39 18.15 26.16
N ASN A 258 0.27 18.11 27.31
CA ASN A 258 1.71 18.35 27.42
C ASN A 258 2.51 17.28 26.65
N LEU A 259 2.13 16.00 26.75
CA LEU A 259 2.78 14.92 26.00
C LEU A 259 2.56 15.07 24.49
N LEU A 260 1.37 15.49 24.08
CA LEU A 260 1.06 15.82 22.69
C LEU A 260 1.82 17.04 22.18
N ALA A 261 2.31 17.92 23.05
CA ALA A 261 3.10 19.10 22.69
C ALA A 261 4.61 18.82 22.55
N VAL A 262 5.11 17.66 22.98
CA VAL A 262 6.53 17.29 22.84
C VAL A 262 6.92 17.28 21.37
N GLY A 263 7.98 18.00 20.97
CA GLY A 263 8.37 18.16 19.56
C GLY A 263 8.75 16.84 18.88
N ASP A 264 9.77 16.16 19.37
CA ASP A 264 10.18 14.84 18.88
C ASP A 264 9.41 13.73 19.62
N VAL A 265 8.59 12.98 18.89
CA VAL A 265 7.80 11.87 19.43
C VAL A 265 8.69 10.77 20.01
N MET A 266 9.91 10.60 19.48
CA MET A 266 10.83 9.56 19.94
C MET A 266 11.37 9.86 21.35
N ASP A 267 11.37 11.12 21.77
CA ASP A 267 11.73 11.49 23.15
C ASP A 267 10.74 10.92 24.16
N LEU A 268 9.49 10.67 23.77
CA LEU A 268 8.46 10.10 24.64
C LEU A 268 8.73 8.63 24.99
N VAL A 269 9.42 7.91 24.10
CA VAL A 269 9.66 6.46 24.20
C VAL A 269 11.13 6.10 24.49
N ALA A 270 11.91 7.08 24.95
CA ALA A 270 13.29 6.85 25.36
C ALA A 270 13.38 5.78 26.47
N PRO A 271 14.41 4.90 26.46
CA PRO A 271 14.53 3.81 27.42
C PRO A 271 14.50 4.31 28.87
N PHE A 272 13.66 3.71 29.68
CA PHE A 272 13.55 4.00 31.11
C PHE A 272 13.39 2.67 31.86
N GLU A 273 14.17 2.47 32.92
CA GLU A 273 14.00 1.34 33.85
C GLU A 273 13.17 1.80 35.05
N PRO A 274 11.90 1.38 35.18
CA PRO A 274 11.10 1.79 36.31
C PRO A 274 11.28 0.87 37.52
N PRO A 275 10.94 1.38 38.72
CA PRO A 275 10.96 0.60 39.96
C PRO A 275 9.83 -0.45 40.06
N PHE A 276 8.85 -0.44 39.15
CA PHE A 276 7.70 -1.34 39.15
C PHE A 276 7.27 -1.71 37.73
N ILE A 277 6.83 -2.96 37.54
CA ILE A 277 6.35 -3.47 36.26
C ILE A 277 4.81 -3.49 36.29
N PRO A 278 4.12 -2.57 35.58
CA PRO A 278 2.66 -2.59 35.48
C PRO A 278 2.16 -3.84 34.73
N PRO A 279 0.86 -4.16 34.82
CA PRO A 279 0.26 -5.15 33.92
C PRO A 279 0.52 -4.78 32.45
N PRO A 280 0.49 -5.74 31.51
CA PRO A 280 0.76 -5.46 30.11
C PRO A 280 -0.32 -4.52 29.53
N LEU A 281 0.06 -3.25 29.38
CA LEU A 281 -0.72 -2.23 28.70
C LEU A 281 -0.30 -2.24 27.22
N HIS A 282 -1.27 -2.29 26.30
CA HIS A 282 -1.00 -2.42 24.87
C HIS A 282 -1.06 -1.07 24.17
N THR A 283 -1.83 -0.13 24.70
CA THR A 283 -2.07 1.16 24.07
C THR A 283 -2.06 2.29 25.07
N VAL A 284 -1.92 3.52 24.59
CA VAL A 284 -2.08 4.71 25.44
C VAL A 284 -3.49 4.77 26.05
N MET A 285 -4.50 4.27 25.34
CA MET A 285 -5.87 4.19 25.85
C MET A 285 -5.96 3.26 27.06
N ASP A 286 -5.26 2.12 27.04
CA ASP A 286 -5.20 1.23 28.22
C ASP A 286 -4.52 1.92 29.40
N ILE A 287 -3.45 2.67 29.14
CA ILE A 287 -2.74 3.46 30.15
C ILE A 287 -3.66 4.52 30.77
N VAL A 288 -4.36 5.29 29.95
CA VAL A 288 -5.24 6.37 30.41
C VAL A 288 -6.45 5.82 31.16
N ARG A 289 -7.02 4.68 30.73
CA ARG A 289 -8.10 4.01 31.48
C ARG A 289 -7.63 3.52 32.85
N LEU A 290 -6.40 3.02 32.94
CA LEU A 290 -5.82 2.59 34.22
C LEU A 290 -5.63 3.78 35.17
N GLU A 291 -5.05 4.89 34.69
CA GLU A 291 -4.72 6.04 35.54
C GLU A 291 -5.94 6.93 35.85
N ALA A 292 -6.88 7.09 34.92
CA ALA A 292 -8.09 7.88 35.15
C ALA A 292 -9.15 7.15 35.99
N GLY A 293 -9.17 5.82 35.98
CA GLY A 293 -10.16 5.02 36.70
C GLY A 293 -11.60 5.44 36.35
N GLU A 294 -12.39 5.77 37.37
CA GLU A 294 -13.78 6.23 37.20
C GLU A 294 -13.89 7.65 36.59
N ALA A 295 -12.82 8.45 36.61
CA ALA A 295 -12.79 9.78 36.01
C ALA A 295 -12.53 9.75 34.48
N HIS A 296 -12.56 8.57 33.85
CA HIS A 296 -12.34 8.42 32.42
C HIS A 296 -13.48 9.07 31.60
N THR A 297 -13.12 9.96 30.67
CA THR A 297 -14.07 10.67 29.81
C THR A 297 -13.81 10.38 28.33
N PRO A 298 -14.81 10.55 27.43
CA PRO A 298 -14.62 10.43 25.99
C PRO A 298 -13.56 11.39 25.42
N GLU A 299 -13.36 12.54 26.07
CA GLU A 299 -12.32 13.50 25.69
C GLU A 299 -10.91 12.98 26.01
N LEU A 300 -10.72 12.40 27.20
CA LEU A 300 -9.47 11.74 27.57
C LEU A 300 -9.15 10.56 26.62
N GLU A 301 -10.16 9.78 26.25
CA GLU A 301 -10.02 8.71 25.27
C GLU A 301 -9.58 9.25 23.90
N LYS A 302 -10.14 10.38 23.43
CA LYS A 302 -9.73 11.03 22.16
C LYS A 302 -8.28 11.50 22.21
N LEU A 303 -7.85 12.14 23.30
CA LEU A 303 -6.46 12.58 23.47
C LEU A 303 -5.50 11.38 23.54
N ALA A 304 -5.88 10.31 24.24
CA ALA A 304 -5.12 9.07 24.30
C ALA A 304 -4.94 8.44 22.90
N GLN A 305 -6.01 8.42 22.09
CA GLN A 305 -5.95 7.94 20.71
C GLN A 305 -5.05 8.82 19.83
N GLN A 306 -5.11 10.14 19.98
CA GLN A 306 -4.20 11.06 19.27
C GLN A 306 -2.74 10.80 19.64
N LEU A 307 -2.44 10.64 20.92
CA LEU A 307 -1.08 10.37 21.40
C LEU A 307 -0.59 9.01 20.91
N HIS A 308 -1.43 7.97 21.00
CA HIS A 308 -1.11 6.64 20.47
C HIS A 308 -0.83 6.70 18.97
N ARG A 309 -1.71 7.36 18.20
CA ARG A 309 -1.55 7.54 16.74
C ARG A 309 -0.25 8.25 16.42
N ARG A 310 0.08 9.31 17.16
CA ARG A 310 1.31 10.09 16.99
C ARG A 310 2.55 9.21 17.20
N ILE A 311 2.57 8.37 18.24
CA ILE A 311 3.67 7.43 18.52
C ILE A 311 3.81 6.39 17.40
N ILE A 312 2.74 5.70 17.02
CA ILE A 312 2.83 4.63 16.02
C ILE A 312 3.07 5.15 14.60
N SER A 313 2.80 6.44 14.35
CA SER A 313 3.05 7.08 13.05
C SER A 313 4.41 7.78 12.98
N ALA A 314 5.16 7.85 14.08
CA ALA A 314 6.45 8.55 14.15
C ALA A 314 7.50 7.99 13.16
N LEU A 315 7.33 6.74 12.74
CA LEU A 315 8.22 6.04 11.83
C LEU A 315 7.64 5.88 10.42
N GLY A 316 6.58 6.62 10.07
CA GLY A 316 5.90 6.54 8.78
C GLY A 316 5.08 5.25 8.61
N ASP A 317 4.87 4.86 7.35
CA ASP A 317 4.20 3.62 6.94
C ASP A 317 5.15 2.75 6.11
N ILE A 318 5.13 1.45 6.36
CA ILE A 318 5.88 0.44 5.61
C ILE A 318 4.98 -0.08 4.50
N HIS A 319 5.47 0.04 3.27
CA HIS A 319 4.81 -0.45 2.07
C HIS A 319 5.47 -1.76 1.63
N ILE A 320 4.72 -2.87 1.68
CA ILE A 320 5.23 -4.19 1.31
C ILE A 320 4.52 -4.67 0.05
N PRO A 321 5.19 -4.76 -1.12
CA PRO A 321 4.56 -5.24 -2.34
C PRO A 321 3.98 -6.65 -2.17
N HIS A 322 2.79 -6.90 -2.72
CA HIS A 322 2.20 -8.24 -2.74
C HIS A 322 3.14 -9.24 -3.39
N TYR A 323 3.75 -8.86 -4.51
CA TYR A 323 4.71 -9.69 -5.24
C TYR A 323 5.90 -10.11 -4.37
N PHE A 324 6.42 -9.20 -3.53
CA PHE A 324 7.49 -9.52 -2.58
C PHE A 324 7.09 -10.69 -1.68
N ILE A 325 5.89 -10.61 -1.09
CA ILE A 325 5.39 -11.58 -0.13
C ILE A 325 5.04 -12.92 -0.80
N THR A 326 4.38 -12.88 -1.96
CA THR A 326 3.84 -14.09 -2.60
C THR A 326 4.85 -14.82 -3.46
N GLU A 327 5.76 -14.09 -4.12
CA GLU A 327 6.73 -14.62 -5.08
C GLU A 327 8.18 -14.46 -4.59
N THR A 328 8.65 -13.24 -4.34
CA THR A 328 10.09 -12.97 -4.06
C THR A 328 10.61 -13.76 -2.86
N ILE A 329 9.90 -13.78 -1.73
CA ILE A 329 10.31 -14.53 -0.54
C ILE A 329 10.52 -16.01 -0.85
N ARG A 330 9.62 -16.62 -1.64
CA ARG A 330 9.69 -18.04 -1.98
C ARG A 330 10.78 -18.33 -3.00
N HIS A 331 10.84 -17.52 -4.06
CA HIS A 331 11.79 -17.69 -5.13
C HIS A 331 13.23 -17.65 -4.62
N TYR A 332 13.52 -16.69 -3.73
CA TYR A 332 14.86 -16.52 -3.15
C TYR A 332 15.08 -17.30 -1.85
N ASN A 333 14.13 -18.16 -1.47
CA ASN A 333 14.18 -18.96 -0.23
C ASN A 333 14.54 -18.12 1.01
N LEU A 334 13.96 -16.92 1.09
CA LEU A 334 14.23 -15.98 2.18
C LEU A 334 13.61 -16.50 3.47
N THR A 335 14.41 -16.56 4.54
CA THR A 335 13.87 -16.81 5.87
C THR A 335 13.01 -15.63 6.33
N PRO A 336 12.06 -15.83 7.27
CA PRO A 336 11.26 -14.71 7.79
C PRO A 336 12.10 -13.52 8.29
N ALA A 337 13.27 -13.80 8.87
CA ALA A 337 14.18 -12.77 9.35
C ALA A 337 14.87 -12.00 8.21
N GLN A 338 15.32 -12.71 7.16
CA GLN A 338 15.89 -12.09 5.96
C GLN A 338 14.86 -11.22 5.23
N ALA A 339 13.65 -11.75 5.03
CA ALA A 339 12.56 -11.01 4.41
C ALA A 339 12.20 -9.74 5.19
N TRP A 340 12.12 -9.84 6.53
CA TRP A 340 11.86 -8.68 7.38
C TRP A 340 12.97 -7.63 7.31
N LEU A 341 14.24 -8.06 7.33
CA LEU A 341 15.37 -7.14 7.22
C LEU A 341 15.38 -6.40 5.87
N ILE A 342 15.03 -7.07 4.78
CA ILE A 342 14.85 -6.43 3.46
C ILE A 342 13.70 -5.41 3.52
N THR A 343 12.56 -5.77 4.10
CA THR A 343 11.43 -4.85 4.29
C THR A 343 11.84 -3.60 5.06
N VAL A 344 12.55 -3.76 6.19
CA VAL A 344 13.02 -2.62 6.99
C VAL A 344 14.03 -1.77 6.22
N ALA A 345 14.96 -2.38 5.49
CA ALA A 345 15.92 -1.64 4.69
C ALA A 345 15.26 -0.86 3.55
N ARG A 346 14.25 -1.44 2.88
CA ARG A 346 13.46 -0.74 1.84
C ARG A 346 12.64 0.41 2.40
N ASP A 347 12.13 0.28 3.62
CA ASP A 347 11.41 1.34 4.35
C ASP A 347 12.34 2.46 4.84
N MET A 348 13.59 2.14 5.18
CA MET A 348 14.61 3.13 5.51
C MET A 348 15.14 3.87 4.28
N ALA A 349 15.06 3.24 3.12
CA ALA A 349 15.29 3.90 1.84
C ALA A 349 14.09 4.77 1.47
N PHE A 350 14.33 5.82 0.70
CA PHE A 350 13.31 6.82 0.43
C PHE A 350 13.18 7.06 -1.07
N ILE A 351 11.95 7.09 -1.56
CA ILE A 351 11.62 7.58 -2.89
C ILE A 351 10.67 8.77 -2.70
N ASN A 352 11.13 9.96 -3.08
CA ASN A 352 10.29 11.14 -3.09
C ASN A 352 9.41 11.10 -4.35
N SER A 353 8.11 10.85 -4.19
CA SER A 353 7.16 10.80 -5.30
C SER A 353 7.00 12.15 -6.02
N ARG A 354 7.23 13.27 -5.33
CA ARG A 354 7.09 14.63 -5.88
C ARG A 354 8.32 15.13 -6.61
N THR A 355 9.52 14.81 -6.10
CA THR A 355 10.79 15.28 -6.69
C THR A 355 11.49 14.22 -7.54
N GLY A 356 11.07 12.96 -7.47
CA GLY A 356 11.76 11.83 -8.09
C GLY A 356 13.07 11.46 -7.38
N GLU A 357 13.40 12.10 -6.24
CA GLU A 357 14.62 11.81 -5.48
C GLU A 357 14.56 10.40 -4.90
N ARG A 358 15.47 9.54 -5.36
CA ARG A 358 15.65 8.17 -4.87
C ARG A 358 16.89 8.08 -4.01
N ARG A 359 16.71 7.78 -2.73
CA ARG A 359 17.78 7.45 -1.78
C ARG A 359 17.73 5.95 -1.50
N ASP A 360 18.55 5.21 -2.22
CA ASP A 360 18.72 3.77 -2.07
C ASP A 360 19.86 3.41 -1.09
N LEU A 361 20.64 4.39 -0.62
CA LEU A 361 21.71 4.18 0.35
C LEU A 361 21.18 4.31 1.79
N VAL A 362 21.26 3.22 2.55
CA VAL A 362 20.86 3.15 3.96
C VAL A 362 22.07 2.92 4.84
N THR A 363 22.20 3.68 5.93
CA THR A 363 23.28 3.51 6.91
C THR A 363 22.74 2.95 8.21
N PHE A 364 23.27 1.81 8.65
CA PHE A 364 23.06 1.27 9.99
C PHE A 364 24.17 1.80 10.91
N LYS A 365 23.80 2.67 11.85
CA LYS A 365 24.73 3.36 12.76
C LYS A 365 25.46 2.39 13.67
N ARG A 366 24.83 1.28 14.07
CA ARG A 366 25.46 0.22 14.88
C ARG A 366 25.74 -1.04 14.06
N GLY A 367 25.90 -0.89 12.73
CA GLY A 367 26.33 -1.97 11.84
C GLY A 367 25.47 -3.23 11.92
N TYR A 368 26.13 -4.39 11.94
CA TYR A 368 25.47 -5.70 12.01
C TYR A 368 24.71 -5.93 13.32
N LEU A 369 25.11 -5.27 14.42
CA LEU A 369 24.41 -5.35 15.69
C LEU A 369 23.00 -4.73 15.58
N GLU A 370 22.88 -3.56 14.95
CA GLU A 370 21.57 -2.94 14.67
C GLU A 370 20.68 -3.84 13.82
N MET A 371 21.23 -4.39 12.74
CA MET A 371 20.51 -5.29 11.84
C MET A 371 20.04 -6.56 12.55
N ALA A 372 20.84 -7.07 13.49
CA ALA A 372 20.47 -8.24 14.29
C ALA A 372 19.36 -7.92 15.29
N GLU A 373 19.40 -6.75 15.93
CA GLU A 373 18.34 -6.30 16.84
C GLU A 373 17.01 -6.11 16.12
N LEU A 374 17.01 -5.56 14.90
CA LEU A 374 15.82 -5.38 14.05
C LEU A 374 15.07 -6.70 13.75
N ILE A 375 15.77 -7.83 13.80
CA ILE A 375 15.21 -9.18 13.64
C ILE A 375 15.06 -9.95 14.96
N GLY A 376 15.22 -9.27 16.10
CA GLY A 376 15.13 -9.88 17.44
C GLY A 376 16.22 -10.91 17.73
N SER A 377 17.43 -10.71 17.19
CA SER A 377 18.59 -11.61 17.35
C SER A 377 19.74 -10.88 18.06
N GLY A 378 20.31 -11.50 19.10
CA GLY A 378 21.57 -11.01 19.70
C GLY A 378 22.83 -11.42 18.92
N ARG A 379 22.70 -12.23 17.85
CA ARG A 379 23.84 -12.79 17.12
C ARG A 379 24.07 -12.07 15.79
N TYR A 380 24.89 -11.02 15.80
CA TYR A 380 25.25 -10.24 14.59
C TYR A 380 25.89 -11.09 13.49
N LYS A 381 26.70 -12.10 13.86
CA LYS A 381 27.36 -13.01 12.91
C LYS A 381 26.39 -13.73 11.98
N THR A 382 25.13 -13.89 12.40
CA THR A 382 24.08 -14.47 11.54
C THR A 382 23.78 -13.55 10.36
N VAL A 383 23.65 -12.24 10.60
CA VAL A 383 23.41 -11.23 9.55
C VAL A 383 24.63 -11.12 8.65
N GLN A 384 25.82 -11.06 9.25
CA GLN A 384 27.08 -11.02 8.52
C GLN A 384 27.24 -12.21 7.56
N ALA A 385 26.87 -13.42 7.99
CA ALA A 385 26.92 -14.61 7.14
C ALA A 385 25.94 -14.53 5.95
N TRP A 386 24.77 -13.89 6.09
CA TRP A 386 23.82 -13.72 4.98
C TRP A 386 24.31 -12.77 3.88
N LEU A 387 25.20 -11.84 4.24
CA LEU A 387 25.80 -10.85 3.34
C LEU A 387 27.14 -11.33 2.76
N ASN A 388 27.70 -12.42 3.29
CA ASN A 388 28.94 -13.03 2.84
C ASN A 388 28.68 -14.49 2.40
N PRO A 389 28.18 -14.71 1.16
CA PRO A 389 27.71 -16.02 0.71
C PRO A 389 28.81 -17.09 0.72
N HIS A 390 30.06 -16.66 0.58
CA HIS A 390 31.24 -17.52 0.60
C HIS A 390 31.56 -18.09 1.99
N TRP A 391 30.94 -17.61 3.07
CA TRP A 391 31.20 -18.06 4.45
C TRP A 391 30.32 -19.24 4.87
N ASN A 392 29.14 -19.42 4.26
CA ASN A 392 28.23 -20.49 4.65
C ASN A 392 27.22 -20.81 3.54
N THR A 393 27.29 -22.01 2.97
CA THR A 393 26.36 -22.52 1.95
C THR A 393 25.07 -23.13 2.52
N GLN A 394 24.95 -23.31 3.84
CA GLN A 394 23.97 -24.26 4.37
C GLN A 394 22.66 -23.69 4.94
N ARG A 395 22.50 -22.38 5.23
CA ARG A 395 21.22 -21.89 5.79
C ARG A 395 20.84 -20.43 5.44
N GLY A 396 19.78 -20.29 4.64
CA GLY A 396 19.11 -19.02 4.32
C GLY A 396 19.39 -18.50 2.92
N GLY A 397 18.54 -17.62 2.40
CA GLY A 397 18.75 -16.95 1.11
C GLY A 397 19.92 -15.97 1.15
N ASN A 398 20.53 -15.68 0.01
CA ASN A 398 21.61 -14.70 -0.10
C ASN A 398 21.03 -13.27 -0.03
N LEU A 399 21.40 -12.50 1.00
CA LEU A 399 20.96 -11.10 1.14
C LEU A 399 21.74 -10.12 0.28
N SER A 400 22.92 -10.48 -0.24
CA SER A 400 23.79 -9.58 -1.01
C SER A 400 23.13 -9.05 -2.29
N ARG A 401 22.08 -9.73 -2.78
CA ARG A 401 21.24 -9.27 -3.90
C ARG A 401 20.32 -8.11 -3.55
N PHE A 402 19.89 -8.03 -2.30
CA PHE A 402 18.95 -7.01 -1.83
C PHE A 402 19.65 -5.87 -1.09
N LEU A 403 20.78 -6.18 -0.45
CA LEU A 403 21.58 -5.27 0.35
C LEU A 403 23.05 -5.42 -0.05
N MET A 404 23.55 -4.44 -0.80
CA MET A 404 24.94 -4.40 -1.24
C MET A 404 25.74 -3.48 -0.34
N GLU A 405 26.71 -4.01 0.40
CA GLU A 405 27.54 -3.22 1.30
C GLU A 405 28.41 -2.24 0.50
N MET A 406 28.42 -0.97 0.91
CA MET A 406 29.15 0.12 0.26
C MET A 406 30.31 0.58 1.15
N PRO A 407 31.48 0.93 0.58
CA PRO A 407 32.57 1.50 1.36
C PRO A 407 32.16 2.84 1.96
N MET A 408 32.49 3.06 3.22
CA MET A 408 32.23 4.32 3.93
C MET A 408 33.44 5.27 3.75
N PRO A 409 33.24 6.54 3.35
CA PRO A 409 34.34 7.48 3.08
C PRO A 409 35.30 7.70 4.26
N ASP A 410 34.78 7.63 5.49
CA ASP A 410 35.52 7.93 6.72
C ASP A 410 35.82 6.70 7.59
N SER A 411 35.50 5.49 7.12
CA SER A 411 35.85 4.29 7.87
C SER A 411 37.32 3.94 7.64
N ASN A 412 38.15 3.97 8.69
CA ASN A 412 39.45 3.32 8.64
C ASN A 412 39.28 1.83 9.04
N PRO A 413 39.23 0.89 8.06
CA PRO A 413 38.97 -0.51 8.34
C PRO A 413 40.05 -1.17 9.22
N ASP A 414 41.25 -0.60 9.26
CA ASP A 414 42.37 -1.12 10.05
C ASP A 414 42.34 -0.69 11.54
N ILE A 415 41.50 0.29 11.91
CA ILE A 415 41.46 0.84 13.28
C ILE A 415 40.22 0.35 14.07
N ASP A 416 39.09 0.08 13.41
CA ASP A 416 37.86 -0.28 14.11
C ASP A 416 37.73 -1.79 14.36
N LEU A 417 38.37 -2.27 15.43
CA LEU A 417 38.33 -3.68 15.86
C LEU A 417 36.91 -4.16 16.26
N ARG A 418 35.91 -3.27 16.32
CA ARG A 418 34.53 -3.59 16.70
C ARG A 418 33.64 -3.87 15.49
N VAL A 419 33.96 -4.94 14.76
CA VAL A 419 33.26 -5.41 13.55
C VAL A 419 31.73 -5.45 13.69
N GLU A 420 31.23 -5.74 14.89
CA GLU A 420 29.80 -5.85 15.21
C GLU A 420 29.04 -4.53 15.21
N SER A 421 29.65 -3.44 15.70
CA SER A 421 28.98 -2.17 15.97
C SER A 421 29.45 -1.02 15.09
N MET A 422 30.49 -1.23 14.29
CA MET A 422 30.97 -0.29 13.28
C MET A 422 29.85 0.11 12.31
N PRO A 423 29.63 1.41 12.04
CA PRO A 423 28.64 1.86 11.07
C PRO A 423 28.87 1.25 9.68
N ARG A 424 27.78 0.84 9.02
CA ARG A 424 27.84 0.24 7.67
C ARG A 424 26.75 0.83 6.77
N ALA A 425 27.12 1.15 5.53
CA ALA A 425 26.18 1.58 4.52
C ALA A 425 25.89 0.46 3.53
N PHE A 426 24.62 0.36 3.13
CA PHE A 426 24.14 -0.60 2.15
C PHE A 426 23.33 0.12 1.08
N ARG A 427 23.63 -0.18 -0.18
CA ARG A 427 22.72 0.10 -1.28
C ARG A 427 21.60 -0.94 -1.25
N VAL A 428 20.36 -0.47 -1.15
CA VAL A 428 19.14 -1.26 -1.03
C VAL A 428 18.46 -1.39 -2.38
N LEU A 429 18.13 -2.62 -2.77
CA LEU A 429 17.32 -2.88 -3.95
C LEU A 429 15.84 -2.56 -3.66
N LEU A 430 15.35 -1.46 -4.22
CA LEU A 430 13.96 -1.00 -4.03
C LEU A 430 12.96 -1.71 -4.93
N GLU A 431 13.39 -2.10 -6.13
CA GLU A 431 12.57 -2.84 -7.08
C GLU A 431 12.59 -4.35 -6.78
N GLU A 432 11.62 -5.08 -7.33
CA GLU A 432 11.68 -6.53 -7.29
C GLU A 432 12.72 -7.02 -8.29
N PRO A 433 13.67 -7.88 -7.90
CA PRO A 433 14.67 -8.42 -8.81
C PRO A 433 13.97 -9.36 -9.81
N LEU A 434 13.55 -8.77 -10.94
CA LEU A 434 13.13 -9.46 -12.15
C LEU A 434 14.36 -9.79 -12.99
N ASP A 435 14.15 -10.10 -14.25
CA ASP A 435 15.18 -10.64 -15.10
C ASP A 435 14.93 -10.50 -16.61
N ALA A 436 15.96 -10.85 -17.39
CA ALA A 436 16.08 -10.64 -18.82
C ALA A 436 14.95 -11.19 -19.72
N ASN A 437 14.13 -12.16 -19.31
CA ASN A 437 13.03 -12.67 -20.15
C ASN A 437 11.63 -12.29 -19.65
N GLY A 438 11.54 -11.42 -18.64
CA GLY A 438 10.33 -11.32 -17.80
C GLY A 438 10.02 -12.64 -17.08
N GLY A 439 11.02 -13.53 -17.00
CA GLY A 439 10.98 -14.90 -16.47
C GLY A 439 12.39 -15.42 -16.15
N ILE A 440 12.77 -15.24 -14.88
CA ILE A 440 14.09 -15.27 -14.17
C ILE A 440 15.44 -15.33 -14.95
N ARG A 441 16.44 -14.46 -14.58
CA ARG A 441 17.81 -14.08 -15.11
C ARG A 441 18.29 -12.61 -14.83
N LEU A 442 18.85 -12.34 -13.64
CA LEU A 442 20.00 -11.41 -13.46
C LEU A 442 21.21 -12.27 -13.13
N ASP A 443 22.41 -11.85 -13.51
CA ASP A 443 23.68 -12.58 -13.39
C ASP A 443 24.13 -12.85 -11.94
N ALA A 444 25.15 -13.70 -11.79
CA ALA A 444 25.57 -14.33 -10.54
C ALA A 444 26.29 -13.38 -9.55
N ASN A 445 26.54 -12.13 -9.94
CA ASN A 445 27.23 -11.10 -9.16
C ASN A 445 26.34 -9.89 -8.82
N GLY A 446 25.09 -9.84 -9.28
CA GLY A 446 24.13 -8.81 -8.88
C GLY A 446 24.40 -7.42 -9.45
N SER A 447 25.15 -7.31 -10.55
CA SER A 447 25.27 -6.08 -11.33
C SER A 447 24.28 -6.09 -12.49
N HIS A 448 23.51 -5.02 -12.70
CA HIS A 448 22.77 -4.87 -13.95
C HIS A 448 23.75 -4.92 -15.14
N MET A 449 23.38 -5.63 -16.22
CA MET A 449 24.09 -5.47 -17.50
C MET A 449 24.05 -3.98 -17.86
N ALA A 450 25.22 -3.35 -17.90
CA ALA A 450 25.36 -2.05 -18.53
C ALA A 450 25.09 -2.22 -20.03
N ASP A 451 24.48 -1.21 -20.65
CA ASP A 451 24.42 -1.14 -22.11
C ASP A 451 25.84 -1.16 -22.69
N ALA A 452 25.99 -1.55 -23.96
CA ALA A 452 27.29 -1.70 -24.63
C ALA A 452 28.16 -0.41 -24.65
N ASN A 453 27.61 0.73 -24.23
CA ASN A 453 28.28 2.03 -24.09
C ASN A 453 28.69 2.37 -22.64
N GLY A 454 28.48 1.47 -21.67
CA GLY A 454 28.78 1.70 -20.25
C GLY A 454 27.77 2.60 -19.52
N SER A 455 26.64 2.96 -20.13
CA SER A 455 25.55 3.64 -19.43
C SER A 455 24.62 2.64 -18.74
N ILE A 456 24.26 2.95 -17.50
CA ILE A 456 23.19 2.25 -16.77
C ILE A 456 21.87 2.80 -17.33
N SER A 457 21.12 2.01 -18.09
CA SER A 457 19.77 2.40 -18.51
C SER A 457 18.84 2.42 -17.29
N TRP A 458 18.68 3.58 -16.69
CA TRP A 458 17.65 3.81 -15.68
C TRP A 458 16.31 3.93 -16.39
N THR A 459 15.56 2.84 -16.51
CA THR A 459 14.15 2.92 -16.90
C THR A 459 13.32 3.45 -15.73
N GLN A 460 13.32 4.78 -15.66
CA GLN A 460 12.26 5.69 -15.23
C GLN A 460 10.98 5.00 -14.69
N MET A 461 10.87 4.84 -13.37
CA MET A 461 9.56 4.90 -12.69
C MET A 461 9.09 6.37 -12.76
N GLY A 462 8.57 6.75 -13.93
CA GLY A 462 7.76 7.94 -14.07
C GLY A 462 6.36 7.64 -13.54
N ALA A 463 5.91 8.43 -12.57
CA ALA A 463 4.51 8.62 -12.21
C ALA A 463 3.75 7.39 -11.65
N LEU A 464 3.87 7.17 -10.33
CA LEU A 464 2.69 6.81 -9.54
C LEU A 464 1.86 8.09 -9.36
N VAL A 465 0.97 8.35 -10.31
CA VAL A 465 -0.19 9.24 -10.11
C VAL A 465 -1.38 8.32 -9.87
N ASP A 466 -2.00 8.43 -8.70
CA ASP A 466 -3.21 7.72 -8.35
C ASP A 466 -4.44 8.47 -8.87
N ALA A 467 -5.34 7.75 -9.56
CA ALA A 467 -6.55 8.32 -10.13
C ALA A 467 -7.68 8.59 -9.10
N ASN A 468 -7.44 8.43 -7.79
CA ASN A 468 -8.49 8.49 -6.76
C ASN A 468 -8.23 9.47 -5.61
N GLY A 469 -7.29 10.42 -5.72
CA GLY A 469 -7.23 11.59 -4.83
C GLY A 469 -7.29 11.29 -3.33
N SER A 470 -6.81 10.13 -2.88
CA SER A 470 -6.76 9.76 -1.46
C SER A 470 -5.31 9.84 -1.02
N HIS A 471 -4.92 11.05 -0.62
CA HIS A 471 -3.71 11.42 0.08
C HIS A 471 -2.69 10.28 0.32
N MET A 472 -1.65 10.21 -0.52
CA MET A 472 -0.32 10.00 0.03
C MET A 472 -0.01 11.20 0.91
N VAL A 473 -0.32 11.06 2.20
CA VAL A 473 0.04 12.06 3.19
C VAL A 473 1.56 12.10 3.28
N ASP A 474 2.12 13.31 3.31
CA ASP A 474 3.50 13.48 3.72
C ASP A 474 3.69 12.96 5.16
N ALA A 475 4.95 12.78 5.56
CA ALA A 475 5.29 12.20 6.86
C ALA A 475 4.77 12.99 8.10
N ASN A 476 4.07 14.12 7.90
CA ASN A 476 3.55 14.98 8.97
C ASN A 476 2.01 15.15 8.96
N GLY A 477 1.27 14.46 8.10
CA GLY A 477 -0.20 14.38 8.21
C GLY A 477 -0.92 15.73 8.12
N SER A 478 -0.32 16.73 7.48
CA SER A 478 -0.92 18.06 7.28
C SER A 478 -1.02 18.34 5.78
N ALA A 479 -2.21 18.74 5.31
CA ALA A 479 -2.34 19.27 3.96
C ALA A 479 -1.56 20.60 3.88
N LEU A 480 -0.50 20.64 3.08
CA LEU A 480 0.16 21.89 2.72
C LEU A 480 -0.49 22.43 1.44
N ASN A 481 -1.07 23.63 1.57
CA ASN A 481 -1.54 24.47 0.47
C ASN A 481 -0.45 24.70 -0.59
#